data_AF-A0A0S8J475-F1
#
_entry.id   AF-A0A0S8J475-F1
#
_cell.length_a   1.000
_cell.length_b   1.000
_cell.length_c   1.000
_cell.angle_alpha   90.00
_cell.angle_beta   90.00
_cell.angle_gamma   90.00
#
_symmetry.space_group_name_H-M   'P 1'
#
loop_
_entity.id
_entity.type
_entity.pdbx_description
1 polymer ?
#
loop_
_entity_poly.entity_id
_entity_poly.type
_entity_poly.pdbx_seq_one_letter_code
_entity_poly.pdbx_strand_id
1 'polypeptide(L)'
;MAEREFKANLFPLLILALVGILFVLLILIYLRLGSFSKAQFDVSQQQDFASELVDNKLYSQAVAEYDKLLDLGKLDKKKQANINYIVGNIYLNYLNDYENAAARFVKAKFLNPESELKDKINRNLVICFERMGRSLEAQKQLERSTELDQGKIKTEGGVVVARIGDRKITMTGLENEIEKLPPSVQTQFKDKEGKFRFLQQYVGTELLYDTALRRGFDKDKDVIDGAFQMKKQLMINKLLAEEIPQDIEISESEIKLYYDAHKEDFEDKELNEVKSQIEFELKREKQQKAYNKLVQKMMKAEEVKIYDDQF
;
A
#
# COMPACT_ATOMS: atom_id res chain seq x y z
N MET A 1 41.32 -9.68 82.10
CA MET A 1 40.40 -10.76 81.65
C MET A 1 39.07 -10.18 81.15
N ALA A 2 38.47 -9.22 81.86
CA ALA A 2 37.22 -8.56 81.48
C ALA A 2 37.22 -7.86 80.10
N GLU A 3 38.33 -7.24 79.67
CA GLU A 3 38.41 -6.52 78.38
C GLU A 3 38.39 -7.45 77.15
N ARG A 4 38.90 -8.69 77.29
CA ARG A 4 38.90 -9.69 76.21
C ARG A 4 37.51 -10.30 76.01
N GLU A 5 36.79 -10.56 77.09
CA GLU A 5 35.41 -11.07 77.01
C GLU A 5 34.44 -10.02 76.46
N PHE A 6 34.63 -8.75 76.81
CA PHE A 6 33.82 -7.65 76.26
C PHE A 6 33.99 -7.53 74.73
N LYS A 7 35.23 -7.58 74.22
CA LYS A 7 35.49 -7.58 72.77
C LYS A 7 35.02 -8.86 72.06
N ALA A 8 35.08 -10.02 72.73
CA ALA A 8 34.63 -11.30 72.17
C ALA A 8 33.11 -11.34 71.94
N ASN A 9 32.32 -10.64 72.78
CA ASN A 9 30.87 -10.54 72.61
C ASN A 9 30.45 -9.35 71.73
N LEU A 10 31.30 -8.32 71.58
CA LEU A 10 31.01 -7.16 70.73
C LEU A 10 31.11 -7.48 69.23
N PHE A 11 32.03 -8.35 68.84
CA PHE A 11 32.26 -8.76 67.45
C PHE A 11 31.05 -9.48 66.82
N PRO A 12 30.42 -10.50 67.44
CA PRO A 12 29.22 -11.13 66.90
C PRO A 12 28.01 -10.18 66.89
N LEU A 13 27.92 -9.25 67.85
CA LEU A 13 26.89 -8.20 67.88
C LEU A 13 27.03 -7.23 66.70
N LEU A 14 28.26 -6.82 66.35
CA LEU A 14 28.54 -6.00 65.17
C LEU A 14 28.21 -6.72 63.86
N ILE A 15 28.50 -8.02 63.76
CA ILE A 15 28.15 -8.83 62.60
C ILE A 15 26.63 -8.94 62.45
N LEU A 16 25.91 -9.20 63.54
CA LEU A 16 24.44 -9.24 63.55
C LEU A 16 23.83 -7.90 63.13
N ALA A 17 24.38 -6.79 63.61
CA ALA A 17 23.95 -5.45 63.20
C ALA A 17 24.21 -5.20 61.70
N LEU A 18 25.38 -5.57 61.18
CA LEU A 18 25.72 -5.43 59.77
C LEU A 18 24.83 -6.30 58.86
N VAL A 19 24.53 -7.53 59.26
CA VAL A 19 23.61 -8.42 58.53
C VAL A 19 22.19 -7.86 58.54
N GLY A 20 21.74 -7.31 59.67
CA GLY A 20 20.44 -6.63 59.76
C GLY A 20 20.36 -5.41 58.83
N ILE A 21 21.40 -4.59 58.79
CA ILE A 21 21.49 -3.43 57.88
C ILE A 21 21.50 -3.89 56.42
N LEU A 22 22.26 -4.94 56.08
CA LEU A 22 22.29 -5.49 54.73
C LEU A 22 20.91 -6.04 54.32
N PHE A 23 20.20 -6.71 55.23
CA PHE A 23 18.87 -7.24 54.98
C PHE A 23 17.84 -6.11 54.77
N VAL A 24 17.91 -5.05 55.57
CA VAL A 24 17.08 -3.84 55.37
C VAL A 24 17.43 -3.16 54.06
N LEU A 25 18.71 -3.06 53.69
CA LEU A 25 19.13 -2.53 52.39
C LEU A 25 18.63 -3.39 51.24
N LEU A 26 18.66 -4.72 51.35
CA LEU A 26 18.10 -5.64 50.36
C LEU A 26 16.58 -5.52 50.25
N ILE A 27 15.87 -5.34 51.37
CA ILE A 27 14.43 -5.05 51.38
C ILE A 27 14.14 -3.69 50.75
N LEU A 28 14.91 -2.66 51.08
CA LEU A 28 14.76 -1.33 50.49
C LEU A 28 15.09 -1.35 48.99
N ILE A 29 16.09 -2.13 48.56
CA ILE A 29 16.42 -2.36 47.15
C ILE A 29 15.30 -3.14 46.47
N TYR A 30 14.75 -4.18 47.09
CA TYR A 30 13.60 -4.93 46.57
C TYR A 30 12.34 -4.06 46.47
N LEU A 31 12.05 -3.23 47.47
CA LEU A 31 10.96 -2.25 47.46
C LEU A 31 11.22 -1.15 46.44
N ARG A 32 12.47 -0.71 46.25
CA ARG A 32 12.85 0.32 45.26
C ARG A 32 12.90 -0.23 43.82
N LEU A 33 13.21 -1.52 43.63
CA LEU A 33 13.04 -2.23 42.35
C LEU A 33 11.57 -2.52 42.08
N GLY A 34 10.77 -2.82 43.10
CA GLY A 34 9.30 -2.92 43.01
C GLY A 34 8.62 -1.56 42.81
N SER A 35 9.28 -0.47 43.25
CA SER A 35 8.86 0.93 43.12
C SER A 35 9.54 1.68 41.97
N PHE A 36 10.39 1.01 41.17
CA PHE A 36 10.53 1.39 39.76
C PHE A 36 9.20 1.02 39.13
N SER A 37 8.24 1.91 39.35
CA SER A 37 6.99 1.96 38.63
C SER A 37 7.40 1.88 37.16
N LYS A 38 7.24 0.70 36.56
CA LYS A 38 6.99 0.61 35.13
C LYS A 38 5.90 1.63 34.93
N ALA A 39 6.24 2.79 34.36
CA ALA A 39 5.26 3.80 33.99
C ALA A 39 4.07 3.03 33.42
N GLN A 40 2.97 3.03 34.17
CA GLN A 40 1.90 2.07 33.97
C GLN A 40 1.42 2.29 32.55
N PHE A 41 1.71 1.34 31.65
CA PHE A 41 1.47 1.49 30.22
C PHE A 41 -0.03 1.75 30.05
N ASP A 42 -0.36 3.01 29.80
CA ASP A 42 -1.74 3.44 29.67
C ASP A 42 -2.18 3.11 28.25
N VAL A 43 -2.86 1.97 28.13
CA VAL A 43 -3.41 1.47 26.89
C VAL A 43 -4.31 2.50 26.22
N SER A 44 -5.09 3.28 26.99
CA SER A 44 -6.01 4.28 26.43
C SER A 44 -5.24 5.43 25.81
N GLN A 45 -4.33 6.03 26.58
CA GLN A 45 -3.50 7.15 26.10
C GLN A 45 -2.68 6.76 24.87
N GLN A 46 -2.12 5.55 24.87
CA GLN A 46 -1.30 5.06 23.77
C GLN A 46 -2.15 4.76 22.52
N GLN A 47 -3.39 4.33 22.68
CA GLN A 47 -4.34 4.13 21.58
C GLN A 47 -4.81 5.45 20.99
N ASP A 48 -5.05 6.47 21.82
CA ASP A 48 -5.39 7.82 21.36
C ASP A 48 -4.22 8.42 20.57
N PHE A 49 -2.99 8.26 21.06
CA PHE A 49 -1.80 8.72 20.33
C PHE A 49 -1.61 7.99 18.99
N ALA A 50 -1.80 6.67 18.94
CA ALA A 50 -1.75 5.92 17.69
C ALA A 50 -2.82 6.39 16.68
N SER A 51 -4.00 6.81 17.17
CA SER A 51 -5.08 7.35 16.33
C SER A 51 -4.75 8.75 15.81
N GLU A 52 -4.19 9.62 16.66
CA GLU A 52 -3.72 10.95 16.25
C GLU A 52 -2.64 10.87 15.15
N LEU A 53 -1.75 9.88 15.24
CA LEU A 53 -0.76 9.61 14.19
C LEU A 53 -1.42 9.23 12.85
N VAL A 54 -2.52 8.48 12.87
CA VAL A 54 -3.30 8.15 11.66
C VAL A 54 -3.93 9.41 11.07
N ASP A 55 -4.53 10.26 11.90
CA ASP A 55 -5.19 11.50 11.47
C ASP A 55 -4.19 12.48 10.84
N ASN A 56 -2.95 12.50 11.34
CA ASN A 56 -1.84 13.26 10.77
C ASN A 56 -1.08 12.52 9.65
N LYS A 57 -1.61 11.40 9.15
CA LYS A 57 -1.07 10.60 8.03
C LYS A 57 0.32 10.00 8.29
N LEU A 58 0.74 9.89 9.54
CA LEU A 58 1.98 9.27 9.99
C LEU A 58 1.79 7.75 10.15
N TYR A 59 1.44 7.09 9.06
CA TYR A 59 0.93 5.71 9.07
C TYR A 59 1.94 4.68 9.60
N SER A 60 3.20 4.76 9.20
CA SER A 60 4.23 3.82 9.67
C SER A 60 4.49 3.96 11.18
N GLN A 61 4.47 5.19 11.69
CA GLN A 61 4.61 5.49 13.12
C GLN A 61 3.36 5.01 13.89
N ALA A 62 2.16 5.23 13.35
CA ALA A 62 0.93 4.73 13.94
C ALA A 62 0.96 3.20 14.10
N VAL A 63 1.40 2.47 13.07
CA VAL A 63 1.57 1.01 13.15
C VAL A 63 2.53 0.62 14.26
N ALA A 64 3.68 1.30 14.39
CA ALA A 64 4.64 1.03 15.45
C ALA A 64 4.04 1.21 16.86
N GLU A 65 3.18 2.21 17.06
CA GLU A 65 2.50 2.41 18.35
C GLU A 65 1.42 1.34 18.61
N TYR A 66 0.69 0.92 17.57
CA TYR A 66 -0.23 -0.22 17.68
C TYR A 66 0.48 -1.54 17.99
N ASP A 67 1.70 -1.73 17.51
CA ASP A 67 2.52 -2.90 17.85
C ASP A 67 2.95 -2.88 19.31
N LYS A 68 3.38 -1.72 19.82
CA LYS A 68 3.65 -1.57 21.27
C LYS A 68 2.41 -1.88 22.10
N LEU A 69 1.22 -1.47 21.67
CA LEU A 69 -0.05 -1.82 22.33
C LEU A 69 -0.28 -3.34 22.38
N LEU A 70 0.03 -4.06 21.30
CA LEU A 70 -0.12 -5.51 21.23
C LEU A 70 0.90 -6.24 22.12
N ASP A 71 2.12 -5.72 22.24
CA ASP A 71 3.20 -6.35 22.99
C ASP A 71 3.13 -6.07 24.51
N LEU A 72 2.77 -4.84 24.88
CA LEU A 72 2.85 -4.34 26.25
C LEU A 72 1.48 -4.20 26.92
N GLY A 73 0.44 -3.94 26.13
CA GLY A 73 -0.92 -3.90 26.61
C GLY A 73 -1.35 -5.31 26.97
N LYS A 74 -1.68 -5.56 28.24
CA LYS A 74 -2.34 -6.80 28.66
C LYS A 74 -3.78 -6.84 28.11
N LEU A 75 -3.90 -6.98 26.80
CA LEU A 75 -5.14 -6.89 26.04
C LEU A 75 -5.82 -8.26 25.96
N ASP A 76 -7.14 -8.28 26.05
CA ASP A 76 -7.92 -9.47 25.71
C ASP A 76 -7.85 -9.76 24.20
N LYS A 77 -8.22 -10.99 23.81
CA LYS A 77 -8.16 -11.43 22.40
C LYS A 77 -9.03 -10.58 21.47
N LYS A 78 -10.16 -10.03 21.96
CA LYS A 78 -11.06 -9.20 21.16
C LYS A 78 -10.38 -7.87 20.80
N LYS A 79 -9.75 -7.22 21.78
CA LYS A 79 -8.96 -5.99 21.58
C LYS A 79 -7.76 -6.24 20.67
N GLN A 80 -7.02 -7.32 20.89
CA GLN A 80 -5.90 -7.68 20.01
C GLN A 80 -6.36 -7.92 18.56
N ALA A 81 -7.51 -8.58 18.36
CA ALA A 81 -8.08 -8.80 17.03
C ALA A 81 -8.47 -7.46 16.36
N ASN A 82 -9.10 -6.55 17.11
CA ASN A 82 -9.48 -5.22 16.60
C ASN A 82 -8.25 -4.39 16.19
N ILE A 83 -7.19 -4.37 17.01
CA ILE A 83 -5.96 -3.66 16.68
C ILE A 83 -5.31 -4.25 15.42
N ASN A 84 -5.22 -5.58 15.32
CA ASN A 84 -4.70 -6.22 14.11
C ASN A 84 -5.55 -5.90 12.87
N TYR A 85 -6.87 -5.80 13.02
CA TYR A 85 -7.75 -5.35 11.92
C TYR A 85 -7.46 -3.89 11.52
N ILE A 86 -7.29 -2.98 12.48
CA ILE A 86 -6.95 -1.57 12.21
C ILE A 86 -5.60 -1.49 11.50
N VAL A 87 -4.55 -2.13 12.03
CA VAL A 87 -3.20 -2.14 11.43
C VAL A 87 -3.22 -2.76 10.04
N GLY A 88 -3.98 -3.83 9.83
CA GLY A 88 -4.17 -4.42 8.50
C GLY A 88 -4.77 -3.45 7.49
N ASN A 89 -5.74 -2.62 7.91
CA ASN A 89 -6.30 -1.57 7.06
C ASN A 89 -5.30 -0.43 6.79
N ILE A 90 -4.43 -0.10 7.74
CA ILE A 90 -3.39 0.90 7.51
C ILE A 90 -2.42 0.42 6.43
N TYR A 91 -1.96 -0.83 6.53
CA TYR A 91 -1.10 -1.44 5.53
C TYR A 91 -1.77 -1.52 4.16
N LEU A 92 -3.03 -1.95 4.12
CA LEU A 92 -3.79 -2.13 2.88
C LEU A 92 -4.06 -0.80 2.16
N ASN A 93 -4.56 0.20 2.88
CA ASN A 93 -5.14 1.40 2.27
C ASN A 93 -4.15 2.55 2.13
N TYR A 94 -3.14 2.62 2.99
CA TYR A 94 -2.23 3.78 3.05
C TYR A 94 -0.79 3.43 2.71
N LEU A 95 -0.30 2.25 3.11
CA LEU A 95 1.09 1.84 2.86
C LEU A 95 1.26 0.96 1.63
N ASN A 96 0.16 0.41 1.07
CA ASN A 96 0.18 -0.55 -0.04
C ASN A 96 1.09 -1.77 0.20
N ASP A 97 1.20 -2.19 1.46
CA ASP A 97 1.98 -3.36 1.88
C ASP A 97 1.02 -4.52 2.10
N TYR A 98 0.74 -5.24 1.02
CA TYR A 98 -0.34 -6.24 0.97
C TYR A 98 0.02 -7.52 1.74
N GLU A 99 1.31 -7.86 1.83
CA GLU A 99 1.85 -8.95 2.62
C GLU A 99 1.61 -8.72 4.11
N ASN A 100 2.01 -7.55 4.64
CA ASN A 100 1.79 -7.22 6.04
C ASN A 100 0.31 -7.00 6.35
N ALA A 101 -0.45 -6.41 5.42
CA ALA A 101 -1.91 -6.31 5.56
C ALA A 101 -2.55 -7.70 5.71
N ALA A 102 -2.21 -8.65 4.83
CA ALA A 102 -2.73 -10.02 4.91
C ALA A 102 -2.34 -10.71 6.23
N ALA A 103 -1.09 -10.59 6.67
CA ALA A 103 -0.62 -11.16 7.93
C ALA A 103 -1.46 -10.66 9.13
N ARG A 104 -1.74 -9.35 9.17
CA ARG A 104 -2.56 -8.72 10.22
C ARG A 104 -4.01 -9.17 10.18
N PHE A 105 -4.61 -9.25 9.00
CA PHE A 105 -5.97 -9.76 8.85
C PHE A 105 -6.09 -11.25 9.24
N VAL A 106 -5.11 -12.09 8.89
CA VAL A 106 -5.04 -13.49 9.35
C VAL A 106 -4.94 -13.53 10.87
N LYS A 107 -4.08 -12.71 11.48
CA LYS A 107 -3.93 -12.64 12.94
C LYS A 107 -5.22 -12.20 13.63
N ALA A 108 -5.91 -11.19 13.09
CA ALA A 108 -7.20 -10.73 13.59
C ALA A 108 -8.26 -11.84 13.57
N LYS A 109 -8.37 -12.57 12.45
CA LYS A 109 -9.27 -13.72 12.29
C LYS A 109 -8.93 -14.84 13.28
N PHE A 110 -7.66 -15.15 13.46
CA PHE A 110 -7.22 -16.20 14.38
C PHE A 110 -7.56 -15.88 15.84
N LEU A 111 -7.38 -14.62 16.24
CA LEU A 111 -7.62 -14.17 17.61
C LEU A 111 -9.12 -14.12 17.96
N ASN A 112 -9.97 -13.76 17.00
CA ASN A 112 -11.42 -13.70 17.19
C ASN A 112 -12.19 -14.18 15.93
N PRO A 113 -12.33 -15.50 15.72
CA PRO A 113 -12.91 -16.07 14.49
C PRO A 113 -14.38 -15.73 14.26
N GLU A 114 -15.15 -15.56 15.34
CA GLU A 114 -16.59 -15.25 15.31
C GLU A 114 -16.86 -13.75 15.57
N SER A 115 -15.88 -12.90 15.27
CA SER A 115 -16.01 -11.45 15.34
C SER A 115 -17.05 -10.93 14.33
N GLU A 116 -17.74 -9.83 14.68
CA GLU A 116 -18.54 -9.04 13.72
C GLU A 116 -17.69 -8.49 12.55
N LEU A 117 -16.36 -8.48 12.69
CA LEU A 117 -15.42 -8.09 11.64
C LEU A 117 -15.08 -9.23 10.67
N LYS A 118 -15.54 -10.46 10.91
CA LYS A 118 -15.18 -11.67 10.14
C LYS A 118 -15.32 -11.46 8.63
N ASP A 119 -16.43 -10.90 8.17
CA ASP A 119 -16.68 -10.73 6.74
C ASP A 119 -15.81 -9.64 6.12
N LYS A 120 -15.60 -8.53 6.85
CA LYS A 120 -14.68 -7.46 6.44
C LYS A 120 -13.25 -7.97 6.35
N ILE A 121 -12.81 -8.76 7.33
CA ILE A 121 -11.50 -9.41 7.34
C ILE A 121 -11.37 -10.37 6.15
N ASN A 122 -12.38 -11.20 5.88
CA ASN A 122 -12.37 -12.13 4.75
C ASN A 122 -12.25 -11.40 3.41
N ARG A 123 -13.06 -10.34 3.20
CA ARG A 123 -13.00 -9.50 2.00
C ARG A 123 -11.62 -8.85 1.85
N ASN A 124 -11.06 -8.28 2.92
CA ASN A 124 -9.76 -7.63 2.85
C ASN A 124 -8.62 -8.63 2.56
N LEU A 125 -8.71 -9.87 3.05
CA LEU A 125 -7.76 -10.92 2.70
C LEU A 125 -7.80 -11.27 1.21
N VAL A 126 -9.00 -11.36 0.63
CA VAL A 126 -9.17 -11.54 -0.82
C VAL A 126 -8.47 -10.42 -1.58
N ILE A 127 -8.73 -9.16 -1.20
CA ILE A 127 -8.10 -7.99 -1.83
C ILE A 127 -6.57 -8.08 -1.72
N CYS A 128 -6.03 -8.41 -0.55
CA CYS A 128 -4.58 -8.53 -0.37
C CYS A 128 -3.99 -9.61 -1.27
N PHE A 129 -4.62 -10.78 -1.34
CA PHE A 129 -4.14 -11.87 -2.20
C PHE A 129 -4.24 -11.53 -3.69
N GLU A 130 -5.31 -10.87 -4.13
CA GLU A 130 -5.43 -10.40 -5.52
C GLU A 130 -4.33 -9.38 -5.86
N ARG A 131 -4.08 -8.41 -4.99
CA ARG A 131 -3.04 -7.39 -5.19
C ARG A 131 -1.62 -7.97 -5.20
N MET A 132 -1.40 -9.08 -4.51
CA MET A 132 -0.15 -9.86 -4.57
C MET A 132 -0.07 -10.82 -5.76
N GLY A 133 -1.09 -10.90 -6.64
CA GLY A 133 -1.14 -11.88 -7.74
C GLY A 133 -1.39 -13.32 -7.28
N ARG A 134 -1.84 -13.52 -6.05
CA ARG A 134 -2.08 -14.83 -5.40
C ARG A 134 -3.53 -15.28 -5.56
N SER A 135 -3.95 -15.45 -6.82
CA SER A 135 -5.36 -15.71 -7.18
C SER A 135 -5.93 -16.99 -6.57
N LEU A 136 -5.09 -18.02 -6.34
CA LEU A 136 -5.51 -19.28 -5.72
C LEU A 136 -5.90 -19.08 -4.24
N GLU A 137 -5.12 -18.33 -3.49
CA GLU A 137 -5.40 -18.03 -2.08
C GLU A 137 -6.60 -17.08 -1.93
N ALA A 138 -6.72 -16.10 -2.82
CA ALA A 138 -7.91 -15.24 -2.90
C ALA A 138 -9.18 -16.07 -3.08
N GLN A 139 -9.16 -17.01 -4.04
CA GLN A 139 -10.29 -17.89 -4.31
C GLN A 139 -10.61 -18.81 -3.13
N LYS A 140 -9.61 -19.49 -2.56
CA LYS A 140 -9.82 -20.37 -1.39
C LYS A 140 -10.42 -19.61 -0.20
N GLN A 141 -10.01 -18.37 0.00
CA GLN A 141 -10.55 -17.53 1.06
C GLN A 141 -12.03 -17.16 0.79
N LEU A 142 -12.35 -16.85 -0.47
CA LEU A 142 -13.71 -16.55 -0.90
C LEU A 142 -14.64 -17.78 -0.72
N GLU A 143 -14.21 -18.95 -1.18
CA GLU A 143 -14.96 -20.21 -1.03
C GLU A 143 -15.27 -20.51 0.43
N ARG A 144 -14.26 -20.44 1.31
CA ARG A 144 -14.43 -20.61 2.75
C ARG A 144 -15.41 -19.60 3.36
N SER A 145 -15.41 -18.36 2.89
CA SER A 145 -16.39 -17.36 3.36
C SER A 145 -17.81 -17.69 2.90
N THR A 146 -17.99 -18.20 1.69
CA THR A 146 -19.31 -18.59 1.15
C THR A 146 -19.85 -19.92 1.72
N GLU A 147 -18.97 -20.82 2.16
CA GLU A 147 -19.34 -22.09 2.81
C GLU A 147 -19.80 -21.89 4.27
N LEU A 148 -19.14 -20.98 4.99
CA LEU A 148 -19.50 -20.64 6.38
C LEU A 148 -20.85 -19.92 6.49
N ASP A 149 -21.33 -19.33 5.40
CA ASP A 149 -22.60 -18.60 5.30
C ASP A 149 -23.78 -19.46 4.79
N GLN A 150 -23.64 -20.79 4.66
CA GLN A 150 -24.72 -21.67 4.19
C GLN A 150 -25.94 -21.79 5.14
N GLY A 151 -26.11 -20.88 6.09
CA GLY A 151 -27.38 -20.58 6.76
C GLY A 151 -28.13 -19.36 6.20
N LYS A 152 -27.49 -18.49 5.40
CA LYS A 152 -28.08 -17.30 4.78
C LYS A 152 -27.27 -16.84 3.55
N ILE A 153 -27.46 -17.48 2.38
CA ILE A 153 -27.09 -16.85 1.10
C ILE A 153 -28.29 -16.90 0.15
N LYS A 154 -29.04 -15.80 0.15
CA LYS A 154 -29.59 -15.27 -1.11
C LYS A 154 -28.44 -14.55 -1.81
N THR A 155 -27.99 -15.12 -2.92
CA THR A 155 -27.38 -14.44 -4.09
C THR A 155 -26.91 -12.98 -3.90
N GLU A 156 -25.62 -12.78 -3.64
CA GLU A 156 -24.92 -11.48 -3.85
C GLU A 156 -23.83 -11.53 -4.93
N GLY A 157 -23.74 -12.61 -5.71
CA GLY A 157 -22.98 -12.64 -6.96
C GLY A 157 -23.95 -12.94 -8.09
N GLY A 158 -24.08 -12.06 -9.08
CA GLY A 158 -25.00 -12.23 -10.22
C GLY A 158 -24.82 -13.54 -10.98
N VAL A 159 -25.66 -13.75 -12.00
CA VAL A 159 -25.70 -14.99 -12.82
C VAL A 159 -24.28 -15.41 -13.26
N VAL A 160 -23.91 -16.67 -13.01
CA VAL A 160 -22.62 -17.22 -13.47
C VAL A 160 -22.65 -17.38 -14.99
N VAL A 161 -21.70 -16.77 -15.68
CA VAL A 161 -21.61 -16.75 -17.15
C VAL A 161 -20.47 -17.61 -17.71
N ALA A 162 -19.43 -17.90 -16.93
CA ALA A 162 -18.37 -18.83 -17.29
C ALA A 162 -17.68 -19.44 -16.05
N ARG A 163 -16.90 -20.51 -16.26
CA ARG A 163 -16.04 -21.13 -15.24
C ARG A 163 -14.68 -21.49 -15.85
N ILE A 164 -13.61 -21.20 -15.10
CA ILE A 164 -12.21 -21.55 -15.45
C ILE A 164 -11.65 -22.37 -14.28
N GLY A 165 -11.64 -23.70 -14.43
CA GLY A 165 -11.40 -24.60 -13.29
C GLY A 165 -12.46 -24.35 -12.22
N ASP A 166 -12.01 -24.02 -11.00
CA ASP A 166 -12.89 -23.69 -9.89
C ASP A 166 -13.35 -22.21 -9.89
N ARG A 167 -12.68 -21.32 -10.65
CA ARG A 167 -12.99 -19.88 -10.71
C ARG A 167 -14.31 -19.67 -11.45
N LYS A 168 -15.27 -18.97 -10.83
CA LYS A 168 -16.56 -18.58 -11.44
C LYS A 168 -16.49 -17.13 -11.92
N ILE A 169 -16.88 -16.90 -13.17
CA ILE A 169 -17.08 -15.56 -13.73
C ILE A 169 -18.57 -15.25 -13.71
N THR A 170 -18.97 -14.17 -13.04
CA THR A 170 -20.36 -13.72 -12.93
C THR A 170 -20.64 -12.61 -13.93
N MET A 171 -21.92 -12.38 -14.26
CA MET A 171 -22.33 -11.28 -15.13
C MET A 171 -21.89 -9.93 -14.55
N THR A 172 -22.05 -9.74 -13.24
CA THR A 172 -21.60 -8.52 -12.55
C THR A 172 -20.08 -8.36 -12.64
N GLY A 173 -19.31 -9.44 -12.47
CA GLY A 173 -17.86 -9.41 -12.64
C GLY A 173 -17.46 -9.01 -14.07
N LEU A 174 -18.14 -9.57 -15.07
CA LEU A 174 -17.90 -9.25 -16.48
C LEU A 174 -18.19 -7.77 -16.78
N GLU A 175 -19.29 -7.23 -16.25
CA GLU A 175 -19.66 -5.82 -16.41
C GLU A 175 -18.64 -4.89 -15.76
N ASN A 176 -18.15 -5.23 -14.56
CA ASN A 176 -17.10 -4.46 -13.89
C ASN A 176 -15.79 -4.42 -14.72
N GLU A 177 -15.43 -5.50 -15.41
CA GLU A 177 -14.26 -5.50 -16.30
C GLU A 177 -14.49 -4.64 -17.55
N ILE A 178 -15.72 -4.59 -18.09
CA ILE A 178 -16.08 -3.70 -19.20
C ILE A 178 -15.99 -2.23 -18.75
N GLU A 179 -16.44 -1.90 -17.55
CA GLU A 179 -16.43 -0.52 -17.01
C GLU A 179 -15.03 0.06 -16.85
N LYS A 180 -13.99 -0.78 -16.70
CA LYS A 180 -12.59 -0.34 -16.65
C LYS A 180 -12.06 0.12 -18.00
N LEU A 181 -12.72 -0.23 -19.11
CA LEU A 181 -12.32 0.18 -20.44
C LEU A 181 -12.63 1.66 -20.70
N PRO A 182 -11.94 2.33 -21.62
CA PRO A 182 -12.31 3.68 -22.04
C PRO A 182 -13.78 3.77 -22.50
N PRO A 183 -14.52 4.86 -22.21
CA PRO A 183 -15.93 4.98 -22.55
C PRO A 183 -16.27 4.72 -24.03
N SER A 184 -15.36 5.06 -24.94
CA SER A 184 -15.48 4.82 -26.38
C SER A 184 -15.46 3.33 -26.77
N VAL A 185 -14.83 2.48 -25.94
CA VAL A 185 -14.72 1.04 -26.15
C VAL A 185 -15.89 0.32 -25.48
N GLN A 186 -16.34 0.80 -24.31
CA GLN A 186 -17.46 0.21 -23.57
C GLN A 186 -18.74 0.06 -24.42
N THR A 187 -19.02 1.01 -25.31
CA THR A 187 -20.21 1.02 -26.18
C THR A 187 -20.30 -0.23 -27.06
N GLN A 188 -19.17 -0.83 -27.43
CA GLN A 188 -19.10 -2.03 -28.28
C GLN A 188 -19.54 -3.32 -27.55
N PHE A 189 -19.64 -3.27 -26.22
CA PHE A 189 -19.95 -4.41 -25.35
C PHE A 189 -21.23 -4.23 -24.53
N LYS A 190 -22.12 -3.29 -24.93
CA LYS A 190 -23.36 -3.02 -24.19
C LYS A 190 -24.45 -4.07 -24.43
N ASP A 191 -24.52 -4.62 -25.64
CA ASP A 191 -25.52 -5.61 -26.02
C ASP A 191 -25.11 -7.04 -25.67
N LYS A 192 -26.06 -7.98 -25.75
CA LYS A 192 -25.83 -9.38 -25.35
C LYS A 192 -24.69 -10.04 -26.15
N GLU A 193 -24.63 -9.75 -27.45
CA GLU A 193 -23.61 -10.32 -28.33
C GLU A 193 -22.22 -9.73 -28.03
N GLY A 194 -22.11 -8.41 -27.84
CA GLY A 194 -20.88 -7.75 -27.43
C GLY A 194 -20.38 -8.26 -26.08
N LYS A 195 -21.25 -8.40 -25.08
CA LYS A 195 -20.88 -9.00 -23.78
C LYS A 195 -20.36 -10.43 -23.94
N PHE A 196 -20.98 -11.24 -24.81
CA PHE A 196 -20.51 -12.60 -25.06
C PHE A 196 -19.12 -12.62 -25.73
N ARG A 197 -18.87 -11.76 -26.72
CA ARG A 197 -17.54 -11.63 -27.35
C ARG A 197 -16.49 -11.18 -26.33
N PHE A 198 -16.83 -10.20 -25.48
CA PHE A 198 -15.94 -9.75 -24.41
C PHE A 198 -15.65 -10.88 -23.41
N LEU A 199 -16.66 -11.66 -23.02
CA LEU A 199 -16.49 -12.83 -22.15
C LEU A 199 -15.52 -13.85 -22.75
N GLN A 200 -15.64 -14.17 -24.05
CA GLN A 200 -14.72 -15.08 -24.73
C GLN A 200 -13.28 -14.54 -24.72
N GLN A 201 -13.09 -13.25 -25.01
CA GLN A 201 -11.78 -12.61 -24.98
C GLN A 201 -11.18 -12.62 -23.56
N TYR A 202 -12.00 -12.28 -22.56
CA TYR A 202 -11.60 -12.26 -21.16
C TYR A 202 -11.17 -13.65 -20.69
N VAL A 203 -11.99 -14.68 -20.92
CA VAL A 203 -11.66 -16.07 -20.59
C VAL A 203 -10.38 -16.53 -21.30
N GLY A 204 -10.21 -16.19 -22.58
CA GLY A 204 -8.99 -16.49 -23.33
C GLY A 204 -7.74 -15.86 -22.70
N THR A 205 -7.84 -14.59 -22.30
CA THR A 205 -6.75 -13.85 -21.63
C THR A 205 -6.37 -14.49 -20.31
N GLU A 206 -7.36 -14.83 -19.47
CA GLU A 206 -7.16 -15.50 -18.19
C GLU A 206 -6.46 -16.86 -18.35
N LEU A 207 -6.86 -17.65 -19.34
CA LEU A 207 -6.24 -18.96 -19.62
C LEU A 207 -4.78 -18.84 -20.07
N LEU A 208 -4.46 -17.81 -20.87
CA LEU A 208 -3.09 -17.51 -21.29
C LEU A 208 -2.24 -17.07 -20.09
N TYR A 209 -2.78 -16.19 -19.25
CA TYR A 209 -2.10 -15.74 -18.03
C TYR A 209 -1.82 -16.89 -17.06
N ASP A 210 -2.82 -17.73 -16.77
CA ASP A 210 -2.65 -18.94 -15.95
C ASP A 210 -1.56 -19.86 -16.52
N THR A 211 -1.46 -19.94 -17.85
CA THR A 211 -0.43 -20.73 -18.53
C THR A 211 0.96 -20.12 -18.37
N ALA A 212 1.07 -18.79 -18.46
CA ALA A 212 2.32 -18.07 -18.19
C ALA A 212 2.80 -18.28 -16.74
N LEU A 213 1.88 -18.22 -15.77
CA LEU A 213 2.17 -18.50 -14.36
C LEU A 213 2.65 -19.94 -14.15
N ARG A 214 1.98 -20.94 -14.74
CA ARG A 214 2.44 -22.34 -14.66
C ARG A 214 3.83 -22.55 -15.26
N ARG A 215 4.23 -21.72 -16.22
CA ARG A 215 5.57 -21.72 -16.82
C ARG A 215 6.59 -20.93 -16.01
N GLY A 216 6.20 -20.27 -14.92
CA GLY A 216 7.09 -19.52 -14.04
C GLY A 216 7.49 -18.15 -14.60
N PHE A 217 6.73 -17.58 -15.53
CA PHE A 217 7.05 -16.28 -16.13
C PHE A 217 6.92 -15.10 -15.14
N ASP A 218 6.26 -15.30 -14.01
CA ASP A 218 6.27 -14.38 -12.86
C ASP A 218 7.66 -14.22 -12.22
N LYS A 219 8.56 -15.18 -12.47
CA LYS A 219 9.95 -15.20 -11.96
C LYS A 219 10.98 -15.01 -13.07
N ASP A 220 10.52 -14.87 -14.30
CA ASP A 220 11.39 -14.64 -15.44
C ASP A 220 12.01 -13.25 -15.37
N LYS A 221 13.32 -13.18 -15.64
CA LYS A 221 14.09 -11.94 -15.49
C LYS A 221 13.58 -10.85 -16.44
N ASP A 222 13.26 -11.20 -17.69
CA ASP A 222 12.86 -10.22 -18.70
C ASP A 222 11.45 -9.68 -18.39
N VAL A 223 10.57 -10.53 -17.84
CA VAL A 223 9.24 -10.11 -17.36
C VAL A 223 9.35 -9.19 -16.16
N ILE A 224 10.19 -9.52 -15.17
CA ILE A 224 10.40 -8.69 -13.97
C ILE A 224 11.00 -7.33 -14.35
N ASP A 225 12.04 -7.33 -15.18
CA ASP A 225 12.69 -6.10 -15.63
C ASP A 225 11.73 -5.25 -16.47
N GLY A 226 10.98 -5.87 -17.38
CA GLY A 226 9.95 -5.20 -18.18
C GLY A 226 8.86 -4.57 -17.30
N ALA A 227 8.36 -5.29 -16.30
CA ALA A 227 7.38 -4.78 -15.34
C ALA A 227 7.94 -3.62 -14.51
N PHE A 228 9.20 -3.70 -14.08
CA PHE A 228 9.88 -2.63 -13.36
C PHE A 228 10.01 -1.36 -14.22
N GLN A 229 10.47 -1.50 -15.47
CA GLN A 229 10.59 -0.36 -16.39
C GLN A 229 9.22 0.25 -16.72
N MET A 230 8.19 -0.58 -16.95
CA MET A 230 6.83 -0.10 -17.19
C MET A 230 6.30 0.68 -15.99
N LYS A 231 6.46 0.16 -14.76
CA LYS A 231 6.07 0.86 -13.55
C LYS A 231 6.79 2.21 -13.43
N LYS A 232 8.11 2.24 -13.64
CA LYS A 232 8.90 3.46 -13.64
C LYS A 232 8.36 4.47 -14.66
N GLN A 233 8.06 4.03 -15.88
CA GLN A 233 7.53 4.91 -16.92
C GLN A 233 6.15 5.46 -16.59
N LEU A 234 5.25 4.65 -16.04
CA LEU A 234 3.92 5.10 -15.60
C LEU A 234 4.03 6.18 -14.50
N MET A 235 4.96 6.01 -13.56
CA MET A 235 5.22 7.01 -12.51
C MET A 235 5.75 8.32 -13.09
N ILE A 236 6.70 8.25 -14.03
CA ILE A 236 7.22 9.44 -14.74
C ILE A 236 6.09 10.13 -15.50
N ASN A 237 5.30 9.39 -16.28
CA ASN A 237 4.19 9.96 -17.06
C ASN A 237 3.15 10.64 -16.16
N LYS A 238 2.83 10.03 -15.01
CA LYS A 238 1.92 10.61 -14.03
C LYS A 238 2.46 11.93 -13.46
N LEU A 239 3.75 11.97 -13.09
CA LEU A 239 4.40 13.19 -12.62
C LEU A 239 4.40 14.28 -13.69
N LEU A 240 4.77 13.94 -14.93
CA LEU A 240 4.78 14.90 -16.04
C LEU A 240 3.39 15.46 -16.32
N ALA A 241 2.34 14.63 -16.24
CA ALA A 241 0.96 15.07 -16.42
C ALA A 241 0.50 16.06 -15.34
N GLU A 242 1.07 15.99 -14.13
CA GLU A 242 0.75 16.90 -13.01
C GLU A 242 1.60 18.18 -13.04
N GLU A 243 2.87 18.07 -13.42
CA GLU A 243 3.83 19.19 -13.38
C GLU A 243 3.85 20.02 -14.67
N ILE A 244 3.42 19.44 -15.80
CA ILE A 244 3.40 20.12 -17.10
C ILE A 244 1.95 20.39 -17.52
N PRO A 245 1.58 21.65 -17.83
CA PRO A 245 0.26 21.96 -18.35
C PRO A 245 -0.08 21.13 -19.60
N GLN A 246 -1.22 20.44 -19.57
CA GLN A 246 -1.69 19.63 -20.70
C GLN A 246 -2.39 20.49 -21.75
N ASP A 247 -3.13 21.51 -21.31
CA ASP A 247 -3.85 22.47 -22.17
C ASP A 247 -3.04 23.76 -22.33
N ILE A 248 -1.97 23.70 -23.12
CA ILE A 248 -1.18 24.89 -23.46
C ILE A 248 -1.90 25.66 -24.58
N GLU A 249 -2.38 26.86 -24.26
CA GLU A 249 -2.93 27.78 -25.25
C GLU A 249 -1.81 28.41 -26.10
N ILE A 250 -2.05 28.47 -27.41
CA ILE A 250 -1.19 29.14 -28.39
C ILE A 250 -1.94 30.38 -28.89
N SER A 251 -1.34 31.54 -28.73
CA SER A 251 -1.94 32.79 -29.19
C SER A 251 -1.81 32.96 -30.71
N GLU A 252 -2.75 33.67 -31.34
CA GLU A 252 -2.68 33.94 -32.78
C GLU A 252 -1.40 34.70 -33.19
N SER A 253 -0.89 35.55 -32.31
CA SER A 253 0.39 36.24 -32.53
C SER A 253 1.57 35.28 -32.59
N GLU A 254 1.58 34.22 -31.77
CA GLU A 254 2.64 33.20 -31.81
C GLU A 254 2.58 32.38 -33.11
N ILE A 255 1.38 32.02 -33.56
CA ILE A 255 1.19 31.30 -34.82
C ILE A 255 1.68 32.17 -35.99
N LYS A 256 1.28 33.44 -36.03
CA LYS A 256 1.70 34.37 -37.08
C LYS A 256 3.21 34.56 -37.09
N LEU A 257 3.82 34.74 -35.92
CA LEU A 257 5.27 34.89 -35.79
C LEU A 257 6.02 33.65 -36.26
N TYR A 258 5.53 32.46 -35.89
CA TYR A 258 6.11 31.20 -36.33
C TYR A 258 6.02 31.03 -37.85
N TYR A 259 4.84 31.31 -38.43
CA TYR A 259 4.64 31.27 -39.87
C TYR A 259 5.56 32.24 -40.61
N ASP A 260 5.63 33.51 -40.17
CA ASP A 260 6.47 34.52 -40.80
C ASP A 260 7.97 34.16 -40.75
N ALA A 261 8.42 33.50 -39.67
CA ALA A 261 9.80 33.05 -39.51
C ALA A 261 10.15 31.78 -40.30
N HIS A 262 9.16 30.97 -40.66
CA HIS A 262 9.33 29.67 -41.34
C HIS A 262 8.61 29.61 -42.68
N LYS A 263 8.41 30.75 -43.36
CA LYS A 263 7.67 30.82 -44.64
C LYS A 263 8.19 29.86 -45.71
N GLU A 264 9.51 29.65 -45.73
CA GLU A 264 10.16 28.75 -46.69
C GLU A 264 9.75 27.28 -46.50
N ASP A 265 9.34 26.88 -45.28
CA ASP A 265 8.93 25.51 -44.95
C ASP A 265 7.49 25.18 -45.42
N PHE A 266 6.72 26.18 -45.86
CA PHE A 266 5.30 26.03 -46.19
C PHE A 266 4.98 26.08 -47.69
N GLU A 267 5.97 26.19 -48.57
CA GLU A 267 5.83 26.06 -50.03
C GLU A 267 4.59 26.80 -50.60
N ASP A 268 4.51 28.11 -50.34
CA ASP A 268 3.43 29.02 -50.79
C ASP A 268 2.02 28.79 -50.19
N LYS A 269 1.84 27.90 -49.21
CA LYS A 269 0.56 27.74 -48.50
C LYS A 269 0.25 28.95 -47.62
N GLU A 270 -1.01 29.37 -47.59
CA GLU A 270 -1.48 30.46 -46.74
C GLU A 270 -1.50 30.07 -45.25
N LEU A 271 -1.36 31.06 -44.35
CA LEU A 271 -1.33 30.85 -42.89
C LEU A 271 -2.52 30.00 -42.39
N ASN A 272 -3.71 30.22 -42.93
CA ASN A 272 -4.92 29.50 -42.52
C ASN A 272 -4.87 28.00 -42.88
N GLU A 273 -4.15 27.63 -43.93
CA GLU A 273 -4.00 26.24 -44.38
C GLU A 273 -3.06 25.46 -43.46
N VAL A 274 -2.10 26.14 -42.84
CA VAL A 274 -1.07 25.53 -41.97
C VAL A 274 -1.23 25.86 -40.48
N LYS A 275 -2.24 26.65 -40.10
CA LYS A 275 -2.48 27.09 -38.71
C LYS A 275 -2.48 25.93 -37.71
N SER A 276 -3.23 24.87 -37.97
CA SER A 276 -3.31 23.70 -37.08
C SER A 276 -1.98 22.94 -36.94
N GLN A 277 -1.19 22.89 -38.02
CA GLN A 277 0.14 22.29 -38.00
C GLN A 277 1.08 23.12 -37.12
N ILE A 278 1.07 24.45 -37.30
CA ILE A 278 1.86 25.38 -36.51
C ILE A 278 1.46 25.34 -35.02
N GLU A 279 0.16 25.29 -34.72
CA GLU A 279 -0.34 25.15 -33.35
C GLU A 279 0.17 23.86 -32.69
N PHE A 280 0.16 22.73 -33.41
CA PHE A 280 0.68 21.46 -32.91
C PHE A 280 2.19 21.55 -32.62
N GLU A 281 2.96 22.11 -33.55
CA GLU A 281 4.41 22.29 -33.41
C GLU A 281 4.74 23.21 -32.21
N LEU A 282 4.08 24.36 -32.10
CA LEU A 282 4.26 25.30 -31.00
C LEU A 282 3.87 24.68 -29.64
N LYS A 283 2.80 23.88 -29.58
CA LYS A 283 2.44 23.13 -28.37
C LYS A 283 3.54 22.14 -27.99
N ARG A 284 4.02 21.35 -28.95
CA ARG A 284 5.11 20.38 -28.73
C ARG A 284 6.37 21.07 -28.22
N GLU A 285 6.77 22.19 -28.83
CA GLU A 285 7.91 22.97 -28.38
C GLU A 285 7.75 23.50 -26.95
N LYS A 286 6.59 24.08 -26.62
CA LYS A 286 6.33 24.60 -25.28
C LYS A 286 6.34 23.47 -24.24
N GLN A 287 5.77 22.31 -24.54
CA GLN A 287 5.83 21.12 -23.68
C GLN A 287 7.28 20.67 -23.47
N GLN A 288 8.07 20.60 -24.53
CA GLN A 288 9.49 20.23 -24.44
C GLN A 288 10.29 21.23 -23.60
N LYS A 289 10.05 22.54 -23.78
CA LYS A 289 10.66 23.61 -22.98
C LYS A 289 10.28 23.47 -21.50
N ALA A 290 9.02 23.19 -21.19
CA ALA A 290 8.55 22.95 -19.83
C ALA A 290 9.20 21.72 -19.19
N TYR A 291 9.29 20.61 -19.95
CA TYR A 291 10.00 19.40 -19.54
C TYR A 291 11.47 19.69 -19.21
N ASN A 292 12.20 20.32 -20.14
CA ASN A 292 13.61 20.64 -19.94
C ASN A 292 13.82 21.52 -18.70
N LYS A 293 12.95 22.51 -18.50
CA LYS A 293 12.99 23.39 -17.32
C LYS A 293 12.75 22.61 -16.01
N LEU A 294 11.80 21.68 -16.01
CA LEU A 294 11.50 20.81 -14.87
C LEU A 294 12.71 19.94 -14.52
N VAL A 295 13.28 19.25 -15.51
CA VAL A 295 14.46 18.39 -15.32
C VAL A 295 15.65 19.20 -14.82
N GLN A 296 15.95 20.35 -15.42
CA GLN A 296 17.04 21.22 -14.97
C GLN A 296 16.84 21.69 -13.52
N LYS A 297 15.61 22.05 -13.13
CA LYS A 297 15.28 22.43 -11.75
C LYS A 297 15.54 21.27 -10.79
N MET A 298 15.13 20.06 -11.15
CA MET A 298 15.36 18.85 -10.34
C MET A 298 16.86 18.51 -10.24
N MET A 299 17.58 18.53 -11.35
CA MET A 299 19.04 18.29 -11.36
C MET A 299 19.79 19.26 -10.45
N LYS A 300 19.40 20.54 -10.47
CA LYS A 300 20.00 21.56 -9.59
C LYS A 300 19.66 21.32 -8.12
N ALA A 301 18.40 20.95 -7.83
CA ALA A 301 17.97 20.68 -6.46
C ALA A 301 18.67 19.45 -5.85
N GLU A 302 18.93 18.44 -6.66
CA GLU A 302 19.60 17.20 -6.26
C GLU A 302 21.13 17.24 -6.45
N GLU A 303 21.69 18.41 -6.76
CA GLU A 303 23.14 18.62 -6.98
C GLU A 303 23.77 17.59 -7.94
N VAL A 304 23.06 17.24 -9.02
CA VAL A 304 23.48 16.20 -9.97
C VAL A 304 24.80 16.62 -10.64
N LYS A 305 25.82 15.76 -10.52
CA LYS A 305 27.12 15.91 -11.19
C LYS A 305 27.15 15.05 -12.45
N ILE A 306 27.34 15.68 -13.60
CA ILE A 306 27.59 15.01 -14.88
C ILE A 306 29.07 15.17 -15.21
N TYR A 307 29.74 14.06 -15.49
CA TYR A 307 31.13 14.01 -15.94
C TYR A 307 31.12 13.94 -17.47
N ASP A 308 31.08 15.10 -18.11
CA ASP A 308 30.96 15.27 -19.56
C ASP A 308 32.24 14.89 -20.32
N ASP A 309 33.37 14.87 -19.64
CA ASP A 309 34.67 14.40 -20.14
C ASP A 309 34.72 12.89 -20.48
N GLN A 310 33.65 12.14 -20.21
CA GLN A 310 33.54 10.70 -20.43
C GLN A 310 32.75 10.32 -21.71
N PHE A 311 32.28 11.30 -22.49
CA PHE A 311 31.48 11.13 -23.71
C PHE A 311 32.07 11.90 -24.90
#